data_AF-A0A7K4DSV9-F1
#
_entry.id   AF-A0A7K4DSV9-F1
#
_cell.length_a   1.000
_cell.length_b   1.000
_cell.length_c   1.000
_cell.angle_alpha   90.00
_cell.angle_beta   90.00
_cell.angle_gamma   90.00
#
_symmetry.space_group_name_H-M   'P 1'
#
loop_
_entity.id
_entity.type
_entity.pdbx_description
1 polymer ?
#
loop_
_entity_poly.entity_id
_entity_poly.type
_entity_poly.pdbx_seq_one_letter_code
_entity_poly.pdbx_strand_id
1 'polypeptide(L)'
;SKVYAPSHHLQVYGQGLPEENLIIRLFAPDETIAKFDQITTDKDGSFNYSLLIWPKPSTNFPYGTYTVEVISTEQNGLSKKIDVKFSSTTELLDVPVERSVSTLVFAPETAAINQPIRVFVQTTSDGLLIGNEPTKLLGTTHVHLPSGISVPLSSSFKTLHQGLYYVDYTPREVGTHVFHVVAFSQGTTSHGSAATNVLSQDLGGISEQIIKLNSILDETSNELDVLKLEIEGFDNTLEKASNKIDESTGTISTSVEFISEASSQLNSLLFPIIASIGIIVALQITIIARRR
;
A
#
# COMPACT_ATOMS: atom_id res chain seq x y z
N SER A 1 41.61 33.31 -8.16
CA SER A 1 40.85 32.58 -7.12
C SER A 1 39.65 31.91 -7.77
N LYS A 2 39.29 30.70 -7.35
CA LYS A 2 37.99 30.08 -7.74
C LYS A 2 36.94 30.19 -6.63
N VAL A 3 37.31 30.77 -5.47
CA VAL A 3 36.41 30.98 -4.32
C VAL A 3 36.27 32.48 -4.08
N TYR A 4 35.04 32.93 -3.90
CA TYR A 4 34.67 34.33 -3.80
C TYR A 4 33.78 34.57 -2.58
N ALA A 5 33.98 35.72 -1.93
CA ALA A 5 33.14 36.23 -0.86
C ALA A 5 32.44 37.52 -1.31
N PRO A 6 31.46 38.05 -0.54
CA PRO A 6 30.79 39.30 -0.90
C PRO A 6 31.79 40.44 -1.18
N SER A 7 31.45 41.28 -2.15
CA SER A 7 32.29 42.39 -2.66
C SER A 7 33.55 41.98 -3.44
N HIS A 8 33.84 40.69 -3.62
CA HIS A 8 34.93 40.28 -4.51
C HIS A 8 34.56 40.51 -5.99
N HIS A 9 35.57 40.75 -6.83
CA HIS A 9 35.38 40.89 -8.28
C HIS A 9 35.58 39.54 -8.98
N LEU A 10 34.59 39.10 -9.75
CA LEU A 10 34.71 38.00 -10.70
C LEU A 10 35.23 38.56 -12.03
N GLN A 11 36.53 38.40 -12.25
CA GLN A 11 37.17 38.72 -13.53
C GLN A 11 37.24 37.47 -14.41
N VAL A 12 36.89 37.64 -15.68
CA VAL A 12 37.01 36.63 -16.73
C VAL A 12 37.97 37.16 -17.78
N TYR A 13 39.01 36.39 -18.06
CA TYR A 13 40.04 36.78 -19.01
C TYR A 13 40.53 35.55 -19.78
N GLY A 14 41.12 35.79 -20.96
CA GLY A 14 41.62 34.71 -21.80
C GLY A 14 42.04 35.20 -23.18
N GLN A 15 42.12 34.23 -24.09
CA GLN A 15 42.55 34.43 -25.48
C GLN A 15 41.52 33.81 -26.42
N GLY A 16 41.06 34.62 -27.37
CA GLY A 16 40.18 34.27 -28.47
C GLY A 16 40.79 34.59 -29.84
N LEU A 17 39.96 34.66 -30.88
CA LEU A 17 40.33 35.27 -32.17
C LEU A 17 40.37 36.80 -32.05
N PRO A 18 41.19 37.49 -32.86
CA PRO A 18 41.18 38.95 -32.95
C PRO A 18 39.80 39.52 -33.31
N GLU A 19 39.36 40.53 -32.56
CA GLU A 19 38.12 41.28 -32.79
C GLU A 19 36.84 40.41 -32.85
N GLU A 20 36.86 39.21 -32.26
CA GLU A 20 35.69 38.31 -32.20
C GLU A 20 34.74 38.69 -31.07
N ASN A 21 33.45 38.38 -31.27
CA ASN A 21 32.46 38.51 -30.21
C ASN A 21 32.44 37.25 -29.33
N LEU A 22 32.47 37.46 -28.01
CA LEU A 22 32.33 36.42 -27.01
C LEU A 22 31.07 36.65 -26.18
N ILE A 23 30.35 35.57 -25.89
CA ILE A 23 29.23 35.57 -24.95
C ILE A 23 29.72 35.01 -23.62
N ILE A 24 29.49 35.75 -22.54
CA ILE A 24 29.84 35.33 -21.17
C ILE A 24 28.55 35.14 -20.37
N ARG A 25 28.38 33.96 -19.79
CA ARG A 25 27.24 33.61 -18.93
C ARG A 25 27.72 33.17 -17.57
N LEU A 26 27.03 33.61 -16.53
CA LEU A 26 27.15 33.08 -15.18
C LEU A 26 25.88 32.31 -14.86
N PHE A 27 26.00 31.00 -14.64
CA PHE A 27 24.92 30.17 -14.15
C PHE A 27 24.96 30.11 -12.62
N ALA A 28 23.80 30.31 -12.00
CA ALA A 28 23.58 30.07 -10.58
C ALA A 28 23.57 28.56 -10.26
N PRO A 29 23.66 28.17 -8.97
CA PRO A 29 23.68 26.76 -8.60
C PRO A 29 22.38 26.01 -8.95
N ASP A 30 21.27 26.73 -9.12
CA ASP A 30 19.97 26.23 -9.58
C ASP A 30 19.87 26.10 -11.12
N GLU A 31 20.99 26.26 -11.82
CA GLU A 31 21.13 26.18 -13.29
C GLU A 31 20.49 27.37 -14.05
N THR A 32 19.97 28.38 -13.36
CA THR A 32 19.46 29.61 -14.00
C THR A 32 20.60 30.55 -14.39
N ILE A 33 20.35 31.46 -15.34
CA ILE A 33 21.35 32.48 -15.73
C ILE A 33 21.29 33.64 -14.73
N ALA A 34 22.35 33.81 -13.96
CA ALA A 34 22.52 34.91 -13.01
C ALA A 34 23.06 36.18 -13.68
N LYS A 35 23.93 36.04 -14.69
CA LYS A 35 24.46 37.13 -15.51
C LYS A 35 24.69 36.68 -16.95
N PHE A 36 24.53 37.62 -17.87
CA PHE A 36 24.77 37.46 -19.30
C PHE A 36 25.36 38.76 -19.82
N ASP A 37 26.52 38.69 -20.46
CA ASP A 37 27.16 39.82 -21.13
C ASP A 37 27.77 39.37 -22.46
N GLN A 38 28.01 40.33 -23.34
CA GLN A 38 28.71 40.14 -24.60
C GLN A 38 29.88 41.12 -24.67
N ILE A 39 31.05 40.62 -25.07
CA ILE A 39 32.26 41.41 -25.22
C ILE A 39 32.89 41.16 -26.59
N THR A 40 33.77 42.06 -27.01
CA THR A 40 34.63 41.88 -28.19
C THR A 40 36.07 41.76 -27.71
N THR A 41 36.82 40.81 -28.26
CA THR A 41 38.25 40.67 -27.96
C THR A 41 39.04 41.83 -28.58
N ASP A 42 40.21 42.08 -28.02
CA ASP A 42 41.15 43.06 -28.54
C ASP A 42 41.75 42.59 -29.89
N LYS A 43 42.49 43.48 -30.56
CA LYS A 43 43.15 43.20 -31.86
C LYS A 43 44.15 42.06 -31.82
N ASP A 44 44.69 41.76 -30.64
CA ASP A 44 45.57 40.62 -30.41
C ASP A 44 44.80 39.36 -30.01
N GLY A 45 43.46 39.43 -29.90
CA GLY A 45 42.57 38.36 -29.47
C GLY A 45 42.44 38.21 -27.95
N SER A 46 43.13 39.03 -27.15
CA SER A 46 43.03 38.98 -25.69
C SER A 46 41.72 39.61 -25.20
N PHE A 47 41.29 39.24 -24.01
CA PHE A 47 40.20 39.93 -23.32
C PHE A 47 40.36 39.86 -21.80
N ASN A 48 39.90 40.89 -21.11
CA ASN A 48 39.79 40.93 -19.66
C ASN A 48 38.55 41.73 -19.25
N TYR A 49 37.61 41.07 -18.58
CA TYR A 49 36.31 41.63 -18.29
C TYR A 49 35.89 41.36 -16.84
N SER A 50 35.40 42.40 -16.15
CA SER A 50 34.84 42.28 -14.81
C SER A 50 33.35 41.94 -14.89
N LEU A 51 33.04 40.64 -14.87
CA LEU A 51 31.67 40.13 -15.04
C LEU A 51 30.72 40.51 -13.91
N LEU A 52 31.20 40.49 -12.66
CA LEU A 52 30.36 40.72 -11.49
C LEU A 52 31.19 41.17 -10.29
N ILE A 53 30.62 42.07 -9.48
CA ILE A 53 31.01 42.23 -8.07
C ILE A 53 30.03 41.42 -7.25
N TRP A 54 30.52 40.40 -6.53
CA TRP A 54 29.66 39.48 -5.79
C TRP A 54 28.78 40.25 -4.79
N PRO A 55 27.45 40.12 -4.87
CA PRO A 55 26.55 40.84 -3.98
C PRO A 55 26.60 40.23 -2.57
N LYS A 56 25.87 40.85 -1.63
CA LYS A 56 25.52 40.16 -0.38
C LYS A 56 24.62 38.95 -0.72
N PRO A 57 24.77 37.82 -0.01
CA PRO A 57 23.95 36.64 -0.27
C PRO A 57 22.46 36.96 -0.09
N SER A 58 21.63 36.43 -0.98
CA SER A 58 20.17 36.58 -0.96
C SER A 58 19.50 35.38 -1.62
N THR A 59 18.18 35.31 -1.63
CA THR A 59 17.43 34.27 -2.37
C THR A 59 17.74 34.27 -3.86
N ASN A 60 18.09 35.43 -4.43
CA ASN A 60 18.39 35.57 -5.86
C ASN A 60 19.90 35.37 -6.16
N PHE A 61 20.74 35.44 -5.13
CA PHE A 61 22.19 35.22 -5.22
C PHE A 61 22.65 34.43 -3.99
N PRO A 62 22.28 33.14 -3.91
CA PRO A 62 22.62 32.29 -2.77
C PRO A 62 24.09 31.86 -2.81
N TYR A 63 24.63 31.44 -1.67
CA TYR A 63 25.91 30.73 -1.67
C TYR A 63 25.80 29.42 -2.43
N GLY A 64 26.90 28.99 -3.05
CA GLY A 64 26.94 27.76 -3.84
C GLY A 64 27.95 27.83 -4.98
N THR A 65 27.89 26.82 -5.85
CA THR A 65 28.77 26.69 -7.00
C THR A 65 28.12 27.25 -8.25
N TYR A 66 28.72 28.31 -8.78
CA TYR A 66 28.31 28.97 -10.01
C TYR A 66 29.18 28.50 -11.16
N THR A 67 28.63 28.50 -12.38
CA THR A 67 29.36 28.11 -13.59
C THR A 67 29.55 29.32 -14.48
N VAL A 68 30.79 29.71 -14.74
CA VAL A 68 31.10 30.69 -15.78
C VAL A 68 31.25 29.94 -17.10
N GLU A 69 30.52 30.35 -18.12
CA GLU A 69 30.66 29.86 -19.48
C GLU A 69 31.05 31.00 -20.41
N VAL A 70 32.10 30.79 -21.21
CA VAL A 70 32.50 31.69 -22.29
C VAL A 70 32.30 30.95 -23.62
N ILE A 71 31.65 31.59 -24.58
CA ILE A 71 31.28 31.03 -25.88
C ILE A 71 31.82 31.93 -26.99
N SER A 72 32.57 31.36 -27.94
CA SER A 72 32.95 32.06 -29.17
C SER A 72 31.81 32.00 -30.18
N THR A 73 31.44 33.15 -30.76
CA THR A 73 30.43 33.21 -31.82
C THR A 73 30.97 32.82 -33.19
N GLU A 74 32.30 32.81 -33.36
CA GLU A 74 32.96 32.60 -34.66
C GLU A 74 33.61 31.22 -34.79
N GLN A 75 33.92 30.55 -33.67
CA GLN A 75 34.49 29.21 -33.65
C GLN A 75 33.41 28.13 -33.49
N ASN A 76 32.36 28.16 -34.31
CA ASN A 76 31.25 27.20 -34.28
C ASN A 76 30.59 27.04 -32.88
N GLY A 77 30.57 28.11 -32.06
CA GLY A 77 29.98 28.04 -30.72
C GLY A 77 30.85 27.31 -29.69
N LEU A 78 32.17 27.19 -29.90
CA LEU A 78 33.08 26.61 -28.92
C LEU A 78 32.87 27.28 -27.56
N SER A 79 32.61 26.47 -26.52
CA SER A 79 32.44 26.97 -25.16
C SER A 79 33.41 26.34 -24.17
N LYS A 80 33.81 27.14 -23.17
CA LYS A 80 34.55 26.69 -22.00
C LYS A 80 33.77 27.03 -20.75
N LYS A 81 33.69 26.06 -19.83
CA LYS A 81 33.02 26.19 -18.53
C LYS A 81 34.03 26.09 -17.40
N ILE A 82 33.87 26.94 -16.39
CA ILE A 82 34.66 26.92 -15.17
C ILE A 82 33.73 27.12 -13.98
N ASP A 83 33.80 26.21 -13.02
CA ASP A 83 33.09 26.33 -11.75
C ASP A 83 33.83 27.26 -10.78
N VAL A 84 33.07 28.12 -10.12
CA VAL A 84 33.52 29.04 -9.08
C VAL A 84 32.59 28.93 -7.86
N LYS A 85 33.14 29.05 -6.66
CA LYS A 85 32.38 28.98 -5.40
C LYS A 85 32.10 30.38 -4.87
N PHE A 86 30.85 30.68 -4.56
CA PHE A 86 30.46 31.81 -3.74
C PHE A 86 30.19 31.34 -2.31
N SER A 87 30.95 31.88 -1.35
CA SER A 87 30.97 31.44 0.04
C SER A 87 30.98 32.64 1.00
N SER A 88 30.73 32.39 2.28
CA SER A 88 30.82 33.40 3.34
C SER A 88 32.27 33.86 3.59
N THR A 89 33.26 33.02 3.29
CA THR A 89 34.69 33.32 3.46
C THR A 89 35.49 32.84 2.25
N THR A 90 36.72 33.37 2.11
CA THR A 90 37.69 32.92 1.09
C THR A 90 38.86 32.15 1.68
N GLU A 91 38.77 31.68 2.93
CA GLU A 91 39.84 30.93 3.59
C GLU A 91 40.16 29.59 2.91
N LEU A 92 39.28 29.11 2.03
CA LEU A 92 39.39 27.85 1.28
C LEU A 92 40.06 28.02 -0.09
N LEU A 93 41.12 28.83 -0.21
CA LEU A 93 41.75 29.18 -1.49
C LEU A 93 42.39 27.98 -2.24
N ASP A 94 42.77 26.91 -1.53
CA ASP A 94 43.48 25.75 -2.08
C ASP A 94 42.65 24.46 -2.21
N VAL A 95 41.34 24.52 -1.91
CA VAL A 95 40.45 23.36 -2.08
C VAL A 95 39.86 23.37 -3.49
N PRO A 96 39.83 22.23 -4.22
CA PRO A 96 39.08 22.11 -5.45
C PRO A 96 37.63 22.56 -5.25
N VAL A 97 37.10 23.35 -6.18
CA VAL A 97 35.67 23.70 -6.16
C VAL A 97 34.89 22.45 -6.51
N GLU A 98 34.19 21.88 -5.52
CA GLU A 98 33.32 20.73 -5.71
C GLU A 98 31.84 21.15 -5.67
N ARG A 99 31.11 20.64 -6.65
CA ARG A 99 29.64 20.73 -6.78
C ARG A 99 29.04 19.62 -5.92
N SER A 100 28.22 19.96 -4.93
CA SER A 100 27.53 18.96 -4.11
C SER A 100 26.12 18.72 -4.65
N VAL A 101 25.92 17.65 -5.42
CA VAL A 101 24.58 17.20 -5.84
C VAL A 101 24.03 16.21 -4.81
N SER A 102 22.76 16.33 -4.45
CA SER A 102 22.05 15.43 -3.54
C SER A 102 20.73 14.96 -4.15
N THR A 103 20.39 13.70 -3.89
CA THR A 103 19.18 13.04 -4.38
C THR A 103 18.45 12.40 -3.22
N LEU A 104 17.20 12.81 -2.99
CA LEU A 104 16.32 12.20 -1.99
C LEU A 104 15.18 11.49 -2.71
N VAL A 105 14.82 10.31 -2.22
CA VAL A 105 13.77 9.46 -2.79
C VAL A 105 12.75 9.17 -1.71
N PHE A 106 11.49 9.39 -2.02
CA PHE A 106 10.36 9.12 -1.12
C PHE A 106 9.43 8.13 -1.81
N ALA A 107 9.25 6.97 -1.20
CA ALA A 107 8.31 5.96 -1.66
C ALA A 107 7.43 5.51 -0.48
N PRO A 108 6.20 5.05 -0.72
CA PRO A 108 5.41 4.39 0.32
C PRO A 108 6.17 3.21 0.89
N GLU A 109 6.16 3.03 2.21
CA GLU A 109 6.83 1.89 2.86
C GLU A 109 6.18 0.56 2.46
N THR A 110 4.86 0.56 2.32
CA THR A 110 4.07 -0.61 1.92
C THR A 110 3.13 -0.29 0.76
N ALA A 111 2.90 -1.27 -0.09
CA ALA A 111 1.96 -1.18 -1.20
C ALA A 111 1.28 -2.53 -1.47
N ALA A 112 0.27 -2.56 -2.32
CA ALA A 112 -0.33 -3.80 -2.82
C ALA A 112 0.06 -4.05 -4.27
N ILE A 113 0.17 -5.33 -4.62
CA ILE A 113 0.40 -5.77 -5.98
C ILE A 113 -0.71 -5.24 -6.91
N ASN A 114 -0.33 -4.85 -8.13
CA ASN A 114 -1.22 -4.27 -9.15
C ASN A 114 -1.87 -2.92 -8.80
N GLN A 115 -1.52 -2.29 -7.68
CA GLN A 115 -1.96 -0.94 -7.34
C GLN A 115 -0.87 0.10 -7.64
N PRO A 116 -1.17 1.21 -8.34
CA PRO A 116 -0.17 2.22 -8.62
C PRO A 116 0.30 2.89 -7.32
N ILE A 117 1.61 3.02 -7.17
CA ILE A 117 2.26 3.83 -6.15
C ILE A 117 3.00 4.98 -6.79
N ARG A 118 3.09 6.10 -6.06
CA ARG A 118 3.85 7.26 -6.50
C ARG A 118 5.15 7.35 -5.72
N VAL A 119 6.26 7.44 -6.44
CA VAL A 119 7.60 7.68 -5.89
C VAL A 119 8.00 9.10 -6.25
N PHE A 120 8.40 9.88 -5.25
CA PHE A 120 8.89 11.24 -5.42
C PHE A 120 10.42 11.27 -5.35
N VAL A 121 11.01 12.17 -6.12
CA VAL A 121 12.44 12.41 -6.17
C VAL A 121 12.69 13.90 -6.02
N GLN A 122 13.58 14.26 -5.10
CA GLN A 122 14.11 15.61 -4.98
C GLN A 122 15.59 15.64 -5.34
N THR A 123 15.99 16.60 -6.18
CA THR A 123 17.39 16.83 -6.54
C THR A 123 17.81 18.24 -6.20
N THR A 124 18.94 18.36 -5.49
CA THR A 124 19.53 19.64 -5.14
C THR A 124 21.00 19.71 -5.52
N SER A 125 21.49 20.91 -5.76
CA SER A 125 22.91 21.25 -5.91
C SER A 125 23.24 22.38 -4.94
N ASP A 126 24.19 22.15 -4.04
CA ASP A 126 24.52 23.10 -2.95
C ASP A 126 23.27 23.56 -2.16
N GLY A 127 22.28 22.67 -2.02
CA GLY A 127 21.02 22.95 -1.31
C GLY A 127 19.91 23.59 -2.15
N LEU A 128 20.16 23.93 -3.42
CA LEU A 128 19.18 24.54 -4.33
C LEU A 128 18.59 23.51 -5.28
N LEU A 129 17.29 23.61 -5.58
CA LEU A 129 16.61 22.68 -6.48
C LEU A 129 17.16 22.81 -7.91
N ILE A 130 17.53 21.68 -8.52
CA ILE A 130 18.13 21.64 -9.86
C ILE A 130 17.37 20.73 -10.82
N GLY A 131 17.57 20.96 -12.11
CA GLY A 131 17.10 20.09 -13.17
C GLY A 131 15.70 20.43 -13.68
N ASN A 132 15.64 20.84 -14.94
CA ASN A 132 14.38 21.11 -15.62
C ASN A 132 13.90 19.93 -16.48
N GLU A 133 14.83 19.07 -16.91
CA GLU A 133 14.56 17.91 -17.77
C GLU A 133 14.91 16.60 -17.05
N PRO A 134 13.91 15.89 -16.46
CA PRO A 134 14.16 14.68 -15.69
C PRO A 134 14.75 13.54 -16.52
N THR A 135 14.50 13.49 -17.83
CA THR A 135 15.04 12.45 -18.72
C THR A 135 16.56 12.54 -18.87
N LYS A 136 17.13 13.76 -18.80
CA LYS A 136 18.59 13.97 -18.79
C LYS A 136 19.17 13.79 -17.40
N LEU A 137 18.50 14.36 -16.39
CA LEU A 137 18.98 14.34 -15.01
C LEU A 137 18.94 12.95 -14.39
N LEU A 138 17.82 12.23 -14.54
CA LEU A 138 17.52 10.95 -13.89
C LEU A 138 17.64 9.74 -14.82
N GLY A 139 18.35 9.90 -15.94
CA GLY A 139 18.34 8.99 -17.10
C GLY A 139 18.84 7.56 -16.84
N THR A 140 19.46 7.29 -15.69
CA THR A 140 19.96 5.96 -15.30
C THR A 140 19.22 5.35 -14.11
N THR A 141 18.11 5.97 -13.70
CA THR A 141 17.26 5.51 -12.61
C THR A 141 16.51 4.22 -12.99
N HIS A 142 16.41 3.29 -12.04
CA HIS A 142 15.74 2.02 -12.20
C HIS A 142 15.14 1.51 -10.87
N VAL A 143 14.27 0.51 -10.95
CA VAL A 143 13.77 -0.23 -9.79
C VAL A 143 14.30 -1.66 -9.81
N HIS A 144 14.83 -2.13 -8.70
CA HIS A 144 15.14 -3.54 -8.49
C HIS A 144 13.88 -4.27 -8.04
N LEU A 145 13.52 -5.33 -8.75
CA LEU A 145 12.40 -6.20 -8.44
C LEU A 145 12.81 -7.30 -7.45
N PRO A 146 11.85 -7.89 -6.73
CA PRO A 146 12.09 -9.06 -5.88
C PRO A 146 12.71 -10.25 -6.63
N SER A 147 12.40 -10.40 -7.92
CA SER A 147 13.01 -11.40 -8.82
C SER A 147 14.50 -11.20 -9.09
N GLY A 148 15.09 -10.05 -8.69
CA GLY A 148 16.47 -9.67 -8.99
C GLY A 148 16.65 -8.96 -10.33
N ILE A 149 15.57 -8.74 -11.08
CA ILE A 149 15.55 -7.99 -12.34
C ILE A 149 15.54 -6.49 -12.04
N SER A 150 16.22 -5.68 -12.85
CA SER A 150 16.12 -4.21 -12.82
C SER A 150 15.28 -3.69 -13.97
N VAL A 151 14.33 -2.80 -13.69
CA VAL A 151 13.49 -2.15 -14.70
C VAL A 151 13.84 -0.66 -14.77
N PRO A 152 14.22 -0.12 -15.94
CA PRO A 152 14.55 1.30 -16.08
C PRO A 152 13.31 2.18 -15.92
N LEU A 153 13.51 3.35 -15.30
CA LEU A 153 12.48 4.38 -15.07
C LEU A 153 12.82 5.73 -15.74
N SER A 154 13.88 5.76 -16.56
CA SER A 154 14.50 6.97 -17.13
C SER A 154 13.56 7.88 -17.91
N SER A 155 12.53 7.32 -18.56
CA SER A 155 11.52 8.06 -19.33
C SER A 155 10.17 8.19 -18.61
N SER A 156 10.07 7.74 -17.36
CA SER A 156 8.80 7.65 -16.63
C SER A 156 8.58 8.80 -15.65
N PHE A 157 9.63 9.59 -15.38
CA PHE A 157 9.55 10.72 -14.47
C PHE A 157 8.80 11.91 -15.08
N LYS A 158 7.92 12.48 -14.28
CA LYS A 158 7.20 13.73 -14.55
C LYS A 158 7.70 14.80 -13.60
N THR A 159 7.81 16.03 -14.09
CA THR A 159 8.18 17.21 -13.29
C THR A 159 6.96 17.71 -12.52
N LEU A 160 7.05 17.75 -11.19
CA LEU A 160 6.08 18.45 -10.34
C LEU A 160 6.48 19.92 -10.18
N HIS A 161 7.76 20.14 -9.91
CA HIS A 161 8.42 21.44 -9.81
C HIS A 161 9.90 21.24 -10.19
N GLN A 162 10.64 22.30 -10.49
CA GLN A 162 12.09 22.20 -10.66
C GLN A 162 12.71 21.51 -9.43
N GLY A 163 13.56 20.51 -9.66
CA GLY A 163 14.15 19.67 -8.63
C GLY A 163 13.20 18.77 -7.84
N LEU A 164 11.92 18.65 -8.25
CA LEU A 164 10.93 17.74 -7.68
C LEU A 164 10.20 16.98 -8.78
N TYR A 165 10.39 15.67 -8.79
CA TYR A 165 9.82 14.76 -9.80
C TYR A 165 9.03 13.66 -9.15
N TYR A 166 8.19 12.99 -9.94
CA TYR A 166 7.53 11.77 -9.53
C TYR A 166 7.42 10.77 -10.66
N VAL A 167 7.31 9.50 -10.28
CA VAL A 167 6.94 8.39 -11.17
C VAL A 167 5.80 7.60 -10.54
N ASP A 168 4.79 7.27 -11.35
CA ASP A 168 3.75 6.34 -10.97
C ASP A 168 4.19 4.94 -11.39
N TYR A 169 4.38 4.03 -10.43
CA TYR A 169 4.85 2.67 -10.64
C TYR A 169 3.79 1.67 -10.18
N THR A 170 3.49 0.66 -11.00
CA THR A 170 2.54 -0.41 -10.63
C THR A 170 3.33 -1.71 -10.44
N PRO A 171 3.54 -2.17 -9.20
CA PRO A 171 4.27 -3.40 -8.93
C PRO A 171 3.48 -4.61 -9.43
N ARG A 172 4.20 -5.56 -10.03
CA ARG A 172 3.65 -6.81 -10.59
C ARG A 172 4.13 -8.07 -9.86
N GLU A 173 4.95 -7.88 -8.83
CA GLU A 173 5.50 -8.95 -8.00
C GLU A 173 5.23 -8.61 -6.52
N VAL A 174 5.13 -9.62 -5.66
CA VAL A 174 5.10 -9.45 -4.20
C VAL A 174 6.54 -9.43 -3.69
N GLY A 175 6.82 -8.57 -2.71
CA GLY A 175 8.13 -8.43 -2.09
C GLY A 175 8.71 -7.01 -2.20
N THR A 176 9.96 -6.86 -1.80
CA THR A 176 10.64 -5.55 -1.73
C THR A 176 11.07 -5.05 -3.11
N HIS A 177 10.54 -3.90 -3.49
CA HIS A 177 10.98 -3.15 -4.67
C HIS A 177 11.90 -2.02 -4.19
N VAL A 178 13.11 -1.94 -4.74
CA VAL A 178 14.08 -0.88 -4.38
C VAL A 178 14.21 0.09 -5.53
N PHE A 179 13.70 1.31 -5.35
CA PHE A 179 13.85 2.41 -6.29
C PHE A 179 15.24 3.01 -6.13
N HIS A 180 16.12 2.76 -7.10
CA HIS A 180 17.48 3.33 -7.12
C HIS A 180 17.53 4.47 -8.13
N VAL A 181 17.55 5.68 -7.59
CA VAL A 181 17.53 6.93 -8.34
C VAL A 181 18.94 7.48 -8.46
N VAL A 182 19.31 7.82 -9.69
CA VAL A 182 20.64 8.33 -10.01
C VAL A 182 20.47 9.65 -10.74
N ALA A 183 20.94 10.73 -10.13
CA ALA A 183 20.94 12.07 -10.70
C ALA A 183 22.33 12.42 -11.21
N PHE A 184 22.42 12.93 -12.45
CA PHE A 184 23.66 13.46 -13.02
C PHE A 184 23.46 14.92 -13.44
N SER A 185 24.16 15.84 -12.80
CA SER A 185 24.18 17.25 -13.18
C SER A 185 25.60 17.79 -13.21
N GLN A 186 25.93 18.48 -14.31
CA GLN A 186 27.20 19.19 -14.51
C GLN A 186 28.46 18.38 -14.12
N GLY A 187 28.52 17.11 -14.51
CA GLY A 187 29.67 16.24 -14.24
C GLY A 187 29.67 15.55 -12.88
N THR A 188 28.68 15.84 -12.03
CA THR A 188 28.53 15.23 -10.69
C THR A 188 27.37 14.25 -10.68
N THR A 189 27.57 13.09 -10.05
CA THR A 189 26.54 12.08 -9.84
C THR A 189 26.13 12.03 -8.37
N SER A 190 24.84 11.87 -8.14
CA SER A 190 24.26 11.61 -6.82
C SER A 190 23.32 10.42 -6.89
N HIS A 191 23.27 9.64 -5.81
CA HIS A 191 22.42 8.47 -5.69
C HIS A 191 21.44 8.65 -4.52
N GLY A 192 20.21 8.18 -4.70
CA GLY A 192 19.23 8.05 -3.64
C GLY A 192 18.44 6.77 -3.82
N SER A 193 18.03 6.15 -2.71
CA SER A 193 17.24 4.92 -2.76
C SER A 193 16.10 4.93 -1.76
N ALA A 194 14.98 4.35 -2.15
CA ALA A 194 13.87 4.05 -1.26
C ALA A 194 13.34 2.64 -1.56
N ALA A 195 12.80 1.97 -0.55
CA ALA A 195 12.24 0.64 -0.71
C ALA A 195 10.75 0.65 -0.38
N THR A 196 9.98 -0.10 -1.16
CA THR A 196 8.56 -0.36 -0.92
C THR A 196 8.35 -1.86 -0.83
N ASN A 197 7.77 -2.31 0.28
CA ASN A 197 7.37 -3.70 0.44
C ASN A 197 5.98 -3.91 -0.17
N VAL A 198 5.89 -4.72 -1.21
CA VAL A 198 4.63 -4.99 -1.92
C VAL A 198 4.00 -6.26 -1.38
N LEU A 199 2.75 -6.16 -0.93
CA LEU A 199 1.95 -7.23 -0.39
C LEU A 199 0.95 -7.76 -1.43
N SER A 200 0.38 -8.94 -1.18
CA SER A 200 -0.65 -9.53 -2.04
C SER A 200 -1.97 -8.73 -2.04
N GLN A 201 -2.24 -7.98 -0.97
CA GLN A 201 -3.43 -7.14 -0.79
C GLN A 201 -3.07 -5.85 -0.04
N ASP A 202 -3.89 -4.82 -0.20
CA ASP A 202 -3.78 -3.60 0.59
C ASP A 202 -4.52 -3.74 1.93
N LEU A 203 -4.27 -2.79 2.83
CA LEU A 203 -4.94 -2.73 4.13
C LEU A 203 -6.46 -2.52 3.98
N GLY A 204 -6.89 -1.85 2.90
CA GLY A 204 -8.31 -1.66 2.58
C GLY A 204 -9.02 -2.98 2.32
N GLY A 205 -8.48 -3.81 1.43
CA GLY A 205 -9.02 -5.12 1.11
C GLY A 205 -9.03 -6.08 2.30
N ILE A 206 -8.03 -6.02 3.18
CA ILE A 206 -8.02 -6.79 4.45
C ILE A 206 -9.13 -6.30 5.38
N SER A 207 -9.30 -4.99 5.52
CA SER A 207 -10.36 -4.40 6.35
C SER A 207 -11.76 -4.81 5.86
N GLU A 208 -12.00 -4.78 4.55
CA GLU A 208 -13.27 -5.24 3.95
C GLU A 208 -13.54 -6.72 4.22
N GLN A 209 -12.51 -7.57 4.11
CA GLN A 209 -12.62 -8.99 4.44
C GLN A 209 -12.96 -9.22 5.92
N ILE A 210 -12.38 -8.45 6.83
CA ILE A 210 -12.69 -8.51 8.26
C ILE A 210 -14.14 -8.09 8.53
N ILE A 211 -14.61 -7.02 7.90
CA ILE A 211 -16.01 -6.57 8.03
C ILE A 211 -16.96 -7.66 7.55
N LYS A 212 -16.67 -8.26 6.39
CA LYS A 212 -17.47 -9.36 5.85
C LYS A 212 -17.47 -10.59 6.77
N LEU A 213 -16.31 -10.93 7.34
CA LEU A 213 -16.19 -12.04 8.29
C LEU A 213 -17.03 -11.79 9.55
N ASN A 214 -16.98 -10.57 10.10
CA ASN A 214 -17.78 -10.20 11.27
C ASN A 214 -19.29 -10.30 10.97
N SER A 215 -19.73 -9.86 9.79
CA SER A 215 -21.13 -10.01 9.37
C SER A 215 -21.57 -11.47 9.34
N ILE A 216 -20.74 -12.36 8.77
CA ILE A 216 -21.05 -13.80 8.71
C ILE A 216 -21.07 -14.42 10.12
N LEU A 217 -20.20 -13.97 11.03
CA LEU A 217 -20.18 -14.43 12.42
C LEU A 217 -21.43 -13.97 13.17
N ASP A 218 -21.88 -12.73 12.96
CA ASP A 218 -23.10 -12.19 13.56
C ASP A 218 -24.34 -12.93 13.06
N GLU A 219 -24.44 -13.19 11.75
CA GLU A 219 -25.47 -14.06 11.17
C GLU A 219 -25.44 -15.44 11.86
N THR A 220 -24.30 -16.13 11.81
CA THR A 220 -24.14 -17.47 12.41
C THR A 220 -24.54 -17.50 13.89
N SER A 221 -24.24 -16.44 14.65
CA SER A 221 -24.66 -16.32 16.05
C SER A 221 -26.18 -16.22 16.20
N ASN A 222 -26.85 -15.43 15.35
CA ASN A 222 -28.31 -15.33 15.34
C ASN A 222 -28.97 -16.66 14.95
N GLU A 223 -28.43 -17.37 13.95
CA GLU A 223 -28.94 -18.70 13.60
C GLU A 223 -28.77 -19.71 14.75
N LEU A 224 -27.70 -19.60 15.54
CA LEU A 224 -27.50 -20.45 16.72
C LEU A 224 -28.54 -20.15 17.82
N ASP A 225 -28.88 -18.88 18.03
CA ASP A 225 -29.94 -18.49 18.97
C ASP A 225 -31.31 -19.01 18.53
N VAL A 226 -31.62 -18.96 17.23
CA VAL A 226 -32.84 -19.56 16.66
C VAL A 226 -32.85 -21.07 16.89
N LEU A 227 -31.76 -21.76 16.57
CA LEU A 227 -31.63 -23.20 16.76
C LEU A 227 -31.84 -23.58 18.24
N LYS A 228 -31.30 -22.79 19.16
CA LYS A 228 -31.50 -23.00 20.61
C LYS A 228 -32.98 -22.91 20.99
N LEU A 229 -33.69 -21.88 20.52
CA LEU A 229 -35.13 -21.72 20.77
C LEU A 229 -35.95 -22.87 20.17
N GLU A 230 -35.59 -23.35 18.99
CA GLU A 230 -36.25 -24.52 18.38
C GLU A 230 -36.03 -25.79 19.21
N ILE A 231 -34.83 -26.02 19.73
CA ILE A 231 -34.52 -27.15 20.61
C ILE A 231 -35.35 -27.07 21.91
N GLU A 232 -35.42 -25.90 22.55
CA GLU A 232 -36.26 -25.69 23.72
C GLU A 232 -37.75 -25.92 23.40
N GLY A 233 -38.21 -25.50 22.21
CA GLY A 233 -39.56 -25.79 21.72
C GLY A 233 -39.82 -27.29 21.50
N PHE A 234 -38.82 -28.01 20.99
CA PHE A 234 -38.89 -29.46 20.81
C PHE A 234 -38.96 -30.20 22.15
N ASP A 235 -38.18 -29.77 23.14
CA ASP A 235 -38.19 -30.33 24.50
C ASP A 235 -39.58 -30.22 25.14
N ASN A 236 -40.18 -29.03 25.08
CA ASN A 236 -41.57 -28.81 25.52
C ASN A 236 -42.59 -29.70 24.79
N THR A 237 -42.36 -29.97 23.50
CA THR A 237 -43.23 -30.84 22.70
C THR A 237 -43.10 -32.29 23.17
N LEU A 238 -41.88 -32.74 23.45
CA LEU A 238 -41.58 -34.06 23.96
C LEU A 238 -42.19 -34.28 25.36
N GLU A 239 -42.08 -33.30 26.25
CA GLU A 239 -42.68 -33.34 27.59
C GLU A 239 -44.21 -33.48 27.52
N LYS A 240 -44.88 -32.67 26.69
CA LYS A 240 -46.34 -32.77 26.48
C LYS A 240 -46.75 -34.13 25.93
N ALA A 241 -46.01 -34.66 24.96
CA ALA A 241 -46.28 -35.98 24.41
C ALA A 241 -46.10 -37.07 25.48
N SER A 242 -45.04 -36.99 26.29
CA SER A 242 -44.77 -37.91 27.39
C SER A 242 -45.91 -37.92 28.42
N ASN A 243 -46.35 -36.74 28.89
CA ASN A 243 -47.43 -36.63 29.87
C ASN A 243 -48.74 -37.22 29.33
N LYS A 244 -49.06 -36.99 28.05
CA LYS A 244 -50.26 -37.55 27.41
C LYS A 244 -50.21 -39.08 27.29
N ILE A 245 -49.02 -39.65 27.03
CA ILE A 245 -48.81 -41.10 27.02
C ILE A 245 -48.98 -41.67 28.43
N ASP A 246 -48.47 -41.00 29.46
CA ASP A 246 -48.60 -41.43 30.85
C ASP A 246 -50.07 -41.45 31.30
N GLU A 247 -50.82 -40.37 31.06
CA GLU A 247 -52.26 -40.30 31.32
C GLU A 247 -53.06 -41.40 30.58
N SER A 248 -52.72 -41.62 29.30
CA SER A 248 -53.37 -42.66 28.49
C SER A 248 -53.08 -44.06 29.05
N THR A 249 -51.83 -44.29 29.48
CA THR A 249 -51.40 -45.56 30.08
C THR A 249 -52.12 -45.81 31.41
N GLY A 250 -52.24 -44.78 32.25
CA GLY A 250 -53.04 -44.85 33.48
C GLY A 250 -54.51 -45.16 33.21
N THR A 251 -55.12 -44.50 32.23
CA THR A 251 -56.52 -44.75 31.83
C THR A 251 -56.74 -46.17 31.31
N ILE A 252 -55.79 -46.69 30.51
CA ILE A 252 -55.81 -48.08 30.02
C ILE A 252 -55.68 -49.04 31.21
N SER A 253 -54.78 -48.79 32.16
CA SER A 253 -54.61 -49.62 33.35
C SER A 253 -55.93 -49.77 34.13
N THR A 254 -56.60 -48.65 34.41
CA THR A 254 -57.90 -48.65 35.09
C THR A 254 -58.98 -49.38 34.28
N SER A 255 -58.99 -49.21 32.96
CA SER A 255 -59.94 -49.92 32.09
C SER A 255 -59.70 -51.43 32.12
N VAL A 256 -58.45 -51.87 32.14
CA VAL A 256 -58.07 -53.28 32.27
C VAL A 256 -58.49 -53.85 33.63
N GLU A 257 -58.35 -53.08 34.72
CA GLU A 257 -58.84 -53.47 36.04
C GLU A 257 -60.37 -53.68 36.04
N PHE A 258 -61.14 -52.73 35.49
CA PHE A 258 -62.59 -52.88 35.37
C PHE A 258 -63.00 -54.08 34.51
N ILE A 259 -62.30 -54.33 33.40
CA ILE A 259 -62.54 -55.53 32.56
C ILE A 259 -62.24 -56.80 33.34
N SER A 260 -61.15 -56.82 34.10
CA SER A 260 -60.77 -57.96 34.95
C SER A 260 -61.82 -58.24 36.02
N GLU A 261 -62.31 -57.20 36.70
CA GLU A 261 -63.38 -57.32 37.70
C GLU A 261 -64.69 -57.80 37.07
N ALA A 262 -65.12 -57.19 35.96
CA ALA A 262 -66.32 -57.58 35.25
C ALA A 262 -66.24 -59.03 34.75
N SER A 263 -65.07 -59.46 34.26
CA SER A 263 -64.82 -60.85 33.87
C SER A 263 -64.97 -61.82 35.05
N SER A 264 -64.42 -61.46 36.22
CA SER A 264 -64.57 -62.23 37.46
C SER A 264 -66.04 -62.35 37.89
N GLN A 265 -66.79 -61.24 37.87
CA GLN A 265 -68.22 -61.23 38.18
C GLN A 265 -69.02 -62.09 37.20
N LEU A 266 -68.74 -62.00 35.90
CA LEU A 266 -69.34 -62.85 34.86
C LEU A 266 -69.11 -64.33 35.15
N ASN A 267 -67.88 -64.72 35.47
CA ASN A 267 -67.55 -66.09 35.83
C ASN A 267 -68.30 -66.54 37.08
N SER A 268 -68.41 -65.68 38.11
CA SER A 268 -69.16 -65.96 39.33
C SER A 268 -70.66 -66.19 39.10
N LEU A 269 -71.24 -65.57 38.07
CA LEU A 269 -72.64 -65.79 37.69
C LEU A 269 -72.81 -67.00 36.75
N LEU A 270 -71.88 -67.19 35.83
CA LEU A 270 -71.93 -68.24 34.82
C LEU A 270 -71.74 -69.63 35.43
N PHE A 271 -70.81 -69.80 36.37
CA PHE A 271 -70.53 -71.12 36.95
C PHE A 271 -71.74 -71.76 37.67
N PRO A 272 -72.48 -71.06 38.54
CA PRO A 272 -73.71 -71.60 39.14
C PRO A 272 -74.79 -71.96 38.11
N ILE A 273 -74.93 -71.16 37.03
CA ILE A 273 -75.89 -71.43 35.96
C ILE A 273 -75.50 -72.71 35.21
N ILE A 274 -74.24 -72.84 34.79
CA ILE A 274 -73.73 -74.04 34.11
C ILE A 274 -73.89 -75.27 35.02
N ALA A 275 -73.54 -75.16 36.30
CA ALA A 275 -73.72 -76.25 37.26
C ALA A 275 -75.20 -76.67 37.39
N SER A 276 -76.12 -75.70 37.45
CA SER A 276 -77.56 -75.94 37.51
C SER A 276 -78.09 -76.63 36.24
N ILE A 277 -77.66 -76.18 35.06
CA ILE A 277 -77.99 -76.83 33.77
C ILE A 277 -77.47 -78.28 33.78
N GLY A 278 -76.22 -78.50 34.22
CA GLY A 278 -75.64 -79.84 34.32
C GLY A 278 -76.45 -80.77 35.22
N ILE A 279 -76.90 -80.29 36.38
CA ILE A 279 -77.77 -81.04 37.30
C ILE A 279 -79.11 -81.38 36.62
N ILE A 280 -79.76 -80.40 35.97
CA ILE A 280 -81.03 -80.60 35.26
C ILE A 280 -80.89 -81.67 34.18
N VAL A 281 -79.83 -81.60 33.36
CA VAL A 281 -79.56 -82.58 32.31
C VAL A 281 -79.32 -83.98 32.90
N ALA A 282 -78.53 -84.10 33.96
CA ALA A 282 -78.29 -85.38 34.64
C ALA A 282 -79.60 -85.99 35.20
N LEU A 283 -80.47 -85.17 35.79
CA LEU A 283 -81.81 -85.57 36.23
C LEU A 283 -82.69 -86.04 35.06
N GLN A 284 -82.71 -85.30 33.95
CA GLN A 284 -83.45 -85.67 32.74
C GLN A 284 -82.99 -87.02 32.17
N ILE A 285 -81.68 -87.25 32.08
CA ILE A 285 -81.10 -88.53 31.64
C ILE A 285 -81.53 -89.67 32.57
N THR A 286 -81.46 -89.46 33.89
CA THR A 286 -81.86 -90.46 34.89
C THR A 286 -83.36 -90.82 34.77
N ILE A 287 -84.22 -89.82 34.57
CA ILE A 287 -85.67 -90.02 34.38
C ILE A 287 -85.95 -90.81 33.08
N ILE A 288 -85.27 -90.47 31.98
CA ILE A 288 -85.43 -91.16 30.69
C ILE A 288 -84.92 -92.62 30.79
N ALA A 289 -83.78 -92.84 31.45
CA ALA A 289 -83.22 -94.17 31.66
C ALA A 289 -84.12 -95.06 32.55
N ARG A 290 -84.87 -94.48 33.50
CA ARG A 290 -85.83 -95.18 34.36
C ARG A 290 -87.17 -95.49 33.68
N ARG A 291 -87.51 -94.82 32.58
CA ARG A 291 -88.75 -95.00 31.80
C ARG A 291 -88.62 -95.99 30.62
N ARG A 292 -87.43 -96.54 30.39
CA ARG A 292 -87.19 -97.68 29.50
C ARG A 292 -87.16 -98.96 30.31
#